data_AF-A0A803R119-F1
#
_entry.id   AF-A0A803R119-F1
#
_cell.length_a   1.000
_cell.length_b   1.000
_cell.length_c   1.000
_cell.angle_alpha   90.00
_cell.angle_beta   90.00
_cell.angle_gamma   90.00
#
_symmetry.space_group_name_H-M   'P 1'
#
loop_
_entity.id
_entity.type
_entity.pdbx_description
1 polymer ?
#
loop_
_entity_poly.entity_id
_entity_poly.type
_entity_poly.pdbx_seq_one_letter_code
_entity_poly.pdbx_strand_id
1 'polypeptide(L)' 'MSLEKLVIRDCPKLLTLPEGMEGLTSLTHLLIEDCDALQKRCKQGQGKDWQKIAHIPNLSIDDYDGDDDEN' A
#
# COMPACT_ATOMS: atom_id res chain seq x y z
N MET A 1 10.76 6.20 19.21
CA MET A 1 11.08 5.55 17.92
C MET A 1 9.75 5.31 17.25
N SER A 2 9.41 6.12 16.25
CA SER A 2 8.16 5.97 15.51
C SER A 2 8.48 5.59 14.07
N LEU A 3 7.63 4.76 13.46
CA LEU A 3 7.81 4.35 12.08
C LEU A 3 7.19 5.41 11.17
N GLU A 4 8.02 6.11 10.41
CA GLU A 4 7.58 7.21 9.52
C GLU A 4 7.38 6.74 8.07
N LYS A 5 8.12 5.72 7.64
CA LYS A 5 8.08 5.17 6.28
C LYS A 5 7.94 3.66 6.30
N LEU A 6 7.00 3.14 5.52
CA LEU A 6 6.77 1.72 5.33
C LEU A 6 6.77 1.42 3.83
N VAL A 7 7.54 0.42 3.43
CA VAL A 7 7.62 -0.03 2.04
C VAL A 7 7.31 -1.52 2.04
N ILE A 8 6.33 -1.89 1.21
CA ILE A 8 5.92 -3.27 0.99
C ILE A 8 6.16 -3.54 -0.49
N ARG A 9 7.12 -4.42 -0.78
CA ARG A 9 7.50 -4.76 -2.14
C ARG A 9 7.65 -6.27 -2.29
N ASP A 10 7.23 -6.82 -3.43
CA ASP A 10 7.38 -8.24 -3.78
C ASP A 10 6.88 -9.17 -2.64
N CYS A 11 5.67 -8.90 -2.18
CA CYS A 11 5.03 -9.64 -1.09
C CYS A 11 3.73 -10.31 -1.57
N PRO A 12 3.79 -11.30 -2.48
CA PRO A 12 2.61 -11.95 -3.05
C PRO A 12 1.79 -12.74 -2.02
N LYS A 13 2.42 -13.13 -0.90
CA LYS A 13 1.75 -13.82 0.22
C LYS A 13 1.05 -12.86 1.17
N LEU A 14 1.33 -11.55 1.09
CA LEU A 14 0.72 -10.55 1.96
C LEU A 14 -0.63 -10.15 1.40
N LEU A 15 -1.65 -10.92 1.76
CA LEU A 15 -3.01 -10.75 1.24
C LEU A 15 -3.76 -9.58 1.88
N THR A 16 -3.34 -9.13 3.05
CA THR A 16 -4.04 -8.12 3.85
C THR A 16 -3.05 -7.31 4.68
N LEU A 17 -3.39 -6.06 4.98
CA LEU A 17 -2.63 -5.26 5.93
C LEU A 17 -2.85 -5.80 7.37
N PRO A 18 -1.80 -5.81 8.20
CA PRO A 18 -1.91 -6.23 9.59
C PRO A 18 -2.89 -5.33 10.36
N GLU A 19 -3.57 -5.91 11.36
CA GLU A 19 -4.66 -5.27 12.12
C GLU A 19 -4.22 -4.06 12.98
N GLY A 20 -2.93 -3.73 13.01
CA GLY A 20 -2.39 -2.56 13.71
C GLY A 20 -2.02 -1.38 12.82
N MET A 21 -2.27 -1.43 11.51
CA MET A 21 -1.80 -0.38 10.60
C MET A 21 -2.44 0.99 10.86
N GLU A 22 -3.70 1.00 11.31
CA GLU A 22 -4.41 2.19 11.75
C GLU A 22 -3.75 2.86 12.98
N GLY A 23 -3.04 2.07 13.80
CA GLY A 23 -2.30 2.56 14.97
C GLY A 23 -0.96 3.21 14.61
N LEU A 24 -0.51 3.11 13.37
CA LEU A 24 0.73 3.74 12.89
C LEU A 24 0.47 5.22 12.57
N THR A 25 0.15 6.01 13.59
CA THR A 25 -0.19 7.44 13.48
C THR A 25 0.99 8.31 13.07
N SER A 26 2.22 7.84 13.31
CA SER A 26 3.45 8.53 12.87
C SER A 26 3.85 8.18 11.44
N LEU A 27 3.15 7.24 10.79
CA LEU A 27 3.47 6.81 9.44
C LEU A 27 3.02 7.88 8.46
N THR A 28 3.99 8.50 7.79
CA THR A 28 3.76 9.57 6.83
C THR A 28 3.91 9.09 5.39
N HIS A 29 4.59 7.96 5.17
CA HIS A 29 4.88 7.41 3.86
C HIS A 29 4.58 5.91 3.81
N LEU A 30 3.75 5.50 2.84
CA LEU A 30 3.47 4.10 2.53
C LEU A 30 3.62 3.86 1.03
N LEU A 31 4.47 2.89 0.68
CA LEU A 31 4.69 2.43 -0.69
C LEU A 31 4.33 0.95 -0.80
N ILE A 32 3.49 0.60 -1.77
CA ILE A 32 3.11 -0.78 -2.08
C ILE A 32 3.40 -1.04 -3.57
N GLU A 33 4.39 -1.89 -3.82
CA GLU A 33 4.84 -2.32 -5.16
C GLU A 33 4.77 -3.84 -5.28
N ASP A 34 4.52 -4.36 -6.48
CA ASP A 34 4.57 -5.81 -6.78
C ASP A 34 3.76 -6.67 -5.77
N CYS A 35 2.58 -6.19 -5.36
CA CYS A 35 1.75 -6.81 -4.32
C CYS A 35 0.28 -6.85 -4.72
N ASP A 36 -0.06 -7.60 -5.79
CA ASP A 36 -1.40 -7.68 -6.38
C ASP A 36 -2.57 -7.72 -5.38
N ALA A 37 -2.48 -8.66 -4.42
CA ALA A 37 -3.55 -8.88 -3.45
C ALA A 37 -3.73 -7.67 -2.52
N LEU A 38 -2.62 -7.07 -2.11
CA LEU A 38 -2.60 -5.93 -1.21
C LEU A 38 -3.02 -4.65 -1.93
N GLN A 39 -2.53 -4.43 -3.14
CA GLN A 39 -2.86 -3.28 -3.99
C GLN A 39 -4.37 -3.21 -4.25
N LYS A 40 -4.99 -4.33 -4.61
CA LYS A 40 -6.45 -4.41 -4.81
C LYS A 40 -7.25 -4.06 -3.57
N ARG A 41 -6.73 -4.39 -2.38
CA ARG A 41 -7.39 -4.12 -1.09
C ARG A 41 -7.05 -2.77 -0.48
N CYS A 42 -5.93 -2.19 -0.88
CA CYS A 42 -5.47 -0.86 -0.51
C CYS A 42 -5.86 0.19 -1.55
N LYS A 43 -6.57 -0.19 -2.60
CA LYS A 43 -7.01 0.71 -3.67
C LYS A 43 -7.77 1.90 -3.09
N GLN A 44 -7.36 3.11 -3.49
CA GLN A 44 -7.95 4.36 -2.99
C GLN A 44 -9.47 4.38 -3.14
N GLY A 45 -10.18 4.55 -2.00
CA GLY A 45 -11.64 4.67 -1.92
C GLY A 45 -12.44 3.39 -2.19
N GLN A 46 -11.84 2.34 -2.73
CA GLN A 46 -12.53 1.08 -3.11
C GLN A 46 -12.05 -0.12 -2.28
N GLY A 47 -10.80 -0.06 -1.81
CA GLY A 47 -10.14 -1.13 -1.08
C GLY A 47 -10.70 -1.31 0.34
N LYS A 48 -10.93 -2.56 0.75
CA LYS A 48 -11.40 -2.88 2.12
C LYS A 48 -10.43 -2.41 3.20
N ASP A 49 -9.13 -2.43 2.91
CA ASP A 49 -8.10 -2.02 3.86
C ASP A 49 -7.67 -0.55 3.66
N TRP A 50 -8.28 0.18 2.72
CA TRP A 50 -8.00 1.61 2.49
C TRP A 50 -8.17 2.44 3.77
N GLN A 51 -9.19 2.17 4.57
CA GLN A 51 -9.45 2.92 5.80
C GLN A 51 -8.30 2.84 6.83
N LYS A 52 -7.50 1.76 6.78
CA LYS A 52 -6.36 1.57 7.69
C LYS A 52 -5.13 2.40 7.30
N ILE A 53 -5.11 2.91 6.08
CA ILE A 53 -3.98 3.65 5.50
C ILE A 53 -4.39 5.04 5.04
N ALA A 54 -5.69 5.35 5.00
CA ALA A 54 -6.23 6.63 4.55
C ALA A 54 -5.75 7.83 5.37
N HIS A 55 -5.25 7.61 6.59
CA HIS A 55 -4.63 8.66 7.42
C HIS A 55 -3.22 9.05 6.96
N ILE A 56 -2.59 8.25 6.08
CA ILE A 56 -1.22 8.45 5.64
C ILE A 56 -1.20 9.48 4.50
N PRO A 57 -0.47 10.60 4.65
CA PRO A 57 -0.47 11.67 3.66
C PRO A 57 0.22 11.30 2.35
N ASN A 58 1.30 10.51 2.40
CA ASN A 58 2.05 10.10 1.21
C ASN A 58 1.85 8.61 0.95
N LEU A 59 0.89 8.30 0.08
CA LEU A 59 0.48 6.94 -0.26
C LEU A 59 0.75 6.69 -1.75
N SER A 60 1.53 5.65 -2.04
CA SER A 60 1.89 5.26 -3.40
C SER A 60 1.67 3.76 -3.55
N ILE A 61 0.76 3.40 -4.45
CA ILE A 61 0.34 2.02 -4.73
C ILE A 61 0.54 1.87 -6.22
N ASP A 62 1.70 1.37 -6.62
CA ASP A 62 2.14 1.34 -8.02
C ASP A 62 1.72 0.02 -8.66
N ASP A 63 0.59 0.04 -9.36
CA ASP A 63 0.14 -1.04 -10.22
C ASP A 63 0.93 -0.87 -11.52
N TYR A 64 2.07 -1.55 -11.64
CA TYR A 64 2.95 -1.49 -12.81
C TYR A 64 2.21 -2.08 -14.02
N ASP A 65 1.35 -1.28 -14.64
CA ASP A 65 0.82 -1.50 -15.98
C ASP A 65 1.85 -0.90 -16.94
N GLY A 66 2.91 -1.67 -17.17
CA GLY A 66 3.85 -1.37 -18.24
C GLY A 66 3.17 -1.63 -19.59
N ASP A 67 2.32 -0.72 -20.04
CA ASP A 67 2.14 -0.49 -21.48
C ASP A 67 3.42 0.23 -21.97
N ASP A 68 4.53 -0.52 -22.01
CA ASP A 68 5.56 -0.24 -23.00
C ASP A 68 4.89 -0.65 -24.31
N ASP A 69 4.34 0.36 -25.00
CA ASP A 69 3.90 0.29 -26.38
C ASP A 69 5.14 -0.15 -27.19
N GLU A 70 5.39 -1.46 -27.23
CA GLU A 70 6.43 -2.06 -28.05
C GLU A 70 5.97 -1.93 -29.50
N ASN A 71 6.56 -0.92 -30.16
CA ASN A 71 6.75 -0.73 -31.60
C ASN A 71 5.66 -0.02 -32.43
#